data_AF-A0A4P5VYJ4-F1
#
_entry.id   AF-A0A4P5VYJ4-F1
#
_cell.length_a   1.000
_cell.length_b   1.000
_cell.length_c   1.000
_cell.angle_alpha   90.00
_cell.angle_beta   90.00
_cell.angle_gamma   90.00
#
_symmetry.space_group_name_H-M   'P 1'
#
loop_
_entity.id
_entity.type
_entity.pdbx_description
1 polymer ?
#
loop_
_entity_poly.entity_id
_entity_poly.type
_entity_poly.pdbx_seq_one_letter_code
_entity_poly.pdbx_strand_id
1 'polypeptide(L)'
;MARVVGLAGLPEPTFRTMDNEWVSLDTLVGLVVEQLQGDVSPLVAKCVIQMSRHTVRTLEDVDIGMLARDVTMALRPEHIVVTPLVVQAVLLAYVTEVEDLNVVQVAEGYE
;
A
#
# COMPACT_ATOMS: atom_id res chain seq x y z
N MET A 1 2.16 17.00 -1.91
CA MET A 1 1.09 16.12 -2.46
C MET A 1 -0.18 16.31 -1.64
N ALA A 2 -1.37 16.22 -2.23
CA ALA A 2 -2.64 16.37 -1.49
C ALA A 2 -2.96 15.09 -0.70
N ARG A 3 -3.60 15.22 0.47
CA ARG A 3 -4.00 14.08 1.31
C ARG A 3 -4.98 13.19 0.56
N VAL A 4 -4.71 11.88 0.51
CA VAL A 4 -5.65 10.90 -0.06
C VAL A 4 -6.44 10.29 1.10
N VAL A 5 -7.77 10.29 1.04
CA VAL A 5 -8.58 9.65 2.08
C VAL A 5 -8.53 8.14 1.88
N GLY A 6 -8.09 7.39 2.90
CA GLY A 6 -8.02 5.93 2.87
C GLY A 6 -9.26 5.25 3.45
N LEU A 7 -9.11 4.01 3.89
CA LEU A 7 -10.17 3.26 4.59
C LEU A 7 -10.41 3.83 6.00
N ALA A 8 -11.67 4.09 6.33
CA ALA A 8 -12.05 4.57 7.65
C ALA A 8 -11.76 3.51 8.72
N GLY A 9 -11.18 3.92 9.86
CA GLY A 9 -10.91 3.02 10.98
C GLY A 9 -9.66 2.13 10.83
N LEU A 10 -8.91 2.25 9.72
CA LEU A 10 -7.59 1.64 9.60
C LEU A 10 -6.50 2.70 9.80
N PRO A 11 -5.47 2.44 10.62
CA PRO A 11 -4.40 3.39 10.85
C PRO A 11 -3.63 3.66 9.56
N GLU A 12 -3.12 4.88 9.42
CA GLU A 12 -2.22 5.25 8.33
C GLU A 12 -0.78 4.88 8.73
N PRO A 13 -0.13 3.90 8.07
CA PRO A 13 1.28 3.60 8.33
C PRO A 13 2.20 4.76 7.93
N THR A 14 3.33 4.84 8.63
CA THR A 14 4.49 5.65 8.28
C THR A 14 5.71 4.75 8.17
N PHE A 15 6.62 5.08 7.26
CA PHE A 15 7.72 4.23 6.83
C PHE A 15 9.03 4.94 7.13
N ARG A 16 9.91 4.32 7.90
CA ARG A 16 11.24 4.85 8.20
C ARG A 16 12.25 4.23 7.23
N THR A 17 13.01 5.05 6.54
CA THR A 17 14.10 4.64 5.63
C THR A 17 15.40 4.38 6.39
N MET A 18 16.39 3.78 5.73
CA MET A 18 17.74 3.60 6.30
C MET A 18 18.40 4.92 6.72
N ASP A 19 18.07 6.04 6.06
CA ASP A 19 18.60 7.37 6.38
C ASP A 19 17.91 8.04 7.58
N ASN A 20 17.08 7.30 8.34
CA ASN A 20 16.26 7.80 9.44
C ASN A 20 15.19 8.83 9.05
N GLU A 21 14.86 8.96 7.77
CA GLU A 21 13.76 9.79 7.33
C GLU A 21 12.42 9.04 7.43
N TRP A 22 11.34 9.78 7.68
CA TRP A 22 9.98 9.24 7.72
C TRP A 22 9.21 9.63 6.46
N VAL A 23 8.72 8.62 5.78
CA VAL A 23 7.86 8.73 4.60
C VAL A 23 6.42 8.44 5.02
N SER A 24 5.50 9.32 4.64
CA SER A 24 4.08 9.14 4.90
C SER A 24 3.47 8.14 3.90
N LEU A 25 2.35 7.53 4.27
CA LEU A 25 1.58 6.71 3.33
C LEU A 25 1.17 7.48 2.06
N ASP A 26 0.79 8.76 2.17
CA ASP A 26 0.43 9.55 0.99
C ASP A 26 1.60 9.72 0.02
N THR A 27 2.83 9.91 0.52
CA THR A 27 4.02 9.96 -0.33
C THR A 27 4.24 8.63 -1.03
N LEU A 28 4.16 7.52 -0.29
CA LEU A 28 4.34 6.18 -0.86
C LEU A 28 3.27 5.85 -1.90
N VAL A 29 2.03 6.23 -1.67
CA VAL A 29 0.93 6.13 -2.64
C VAL A 29 1.26 6.92 -3.91
N GLY A 30 1.88 8.08 -3.78
CA GLY A 30 2.30 8.91 -4.91
C GLY A 30 3.30 8.19 -5.80
N LEU A 31 4.32 7.61 -5.18
CA LEU A 31 5.36 6.84 -5.87
C LEU A 31 4.77 5.61 -6.56
N VAL A 32 3.92 4.85 -5.87
CA VAL A 32 3.25 3.67 -6.46
C VAL A 32 2.37 4.05 -7.65
N VAL A 33 1.62 5.15 -7.56
CA VAL A 33 0.78 5.63 -8.67
C VAL A 33 1.64 6.11 -9.84
N GLU A 34 2.76 6.78 -9.57
CA GLU A 34 3.72 7.21 -10.59
C GLU A 34 4.37 6.01 -11.31
N GLN A 35 4.79 5.00 -10.56
CA GLN A 35 5.36 3.76 -11.08
C GLN A 35 4.36 3.02 -11.98
N LEU A 36 3.09 3.02 -11.61
CA LEU A 36 1.98 2.48 -12.41
C LEU A 36 1.47 3.47 -13.47
N GLN A 37 2.20 4.54 -13.75
CA GLN A 37 1.91 5.54 -14.80
C GLN A 37 0.50 6.18 -14.70
N GLY A 38 -0.08 6.20 -13.50
CA GLY A 38 -1.43 6.73 -13.26
C GLY A 38 -2.57 5.79 -13.66
N ASP A 39 -2.29 4.53 -14.04
CA ASP A 39 -3.31 3.54 -14.40
C ASP A 39 -4.21 3.16 -13.22
N VAL A 40 -3.77 3.45 -11.99
CA VAL A 40 -4.51 3.19 -10.75
C VAL A 40 -4.75 4.50 -10.00
N SER A 41 -5.98 4.68 -9.52
CA SER A 41 -6.31 5.84 -8.70
C SER A 41 -5.56 5.83 -7.36
N PRO A 42 -5.14 7.00 -6.83
CA PRO A 42 -4.49 7.09 -5.52
C PRO A 42 -5.30 6.48 -4.37
N LEU A 43 -6.64 6.58 -4.43
CA LEU A 43 -7.53 5.96 -3.44
C LEU A 43 -7.35 4.45 -3.40
N VAL A 44 -7.41 3.79 -4.56
CA VAL A 44 -7.23 2.33 -4.67
C VAL A 44 -5.86 1.92 -4.15
N ALA A 45 -4.80 2.60 -4.58
CA ALA A 45 -3.45 2.32 -4.11
C ALA A 45 -3.35 2.45 -2.58
N LYS A 46 -3.89 3.53 -2.01
CA LYS A 46 -3.90 3.76 -0.56
C LYS A 46 -4.63 2.65 0.20
N CYS A 47 -5.85 2.29 -0.22
CA CYS A 47 -6.62 1.25 0.44
C CYS A 47 -5.93 -0.12 0.36
N VAL A 48 -5.35 -0.48 -0.79
CA VAL A 48 -4.59 -1.72 -0.94
C VAL A 48 -3.40 -1.76 0.00
N ILE A 49 -2.58 -0.70 0.04
CA ILE A 49 -1.41 -0.62 0.94
C ILE A 49 -1.84 -0.70 2.40
N GLN A 50 -2.91 0.01 2.79
CA GLN A 50 -3.45 -0.10 4.16
C GLN A 50 -3.83 -1.53 4.49
N MET A 51 -4.52 -2.26 3.61
CA MET A 51 -4.95 -3.63 3.91
C MET A 51 -3.81 -4.65 3.92
N SER A 52 -2.77 -4.47 3.11
CA SER A 52 -1.69 -5.43 2.93
C SER A 52 -0.45 -5.16 3.78
N ARG A 53 -0.36 -3.99 4.43
CA ARG A 53 0.84 -3.51 5.17
C ARG A 53 1.45 -4.53 6.13
N HIS A 54 0.63 -5.35 6.80
CA HIS A 54 1.12 -6.32 7.78
C HIS A 54 1.65 -7.59 7.13
N THR A 55 0.99 -8.05 6.06
CA THR A 55 1.38 -9.25 5.32
C THR A 55 2.66 -9.02 4.52
N VAL A 56 2.81 -7.84 3.93
CA VAL A 56 3.99 -7.49 3.14
C VAL A 56 5.22 -7.26 4.01
N ARG A 57 5.09 -6.96 5.32
CA ARG A 57 6.27 -6.84 6.22
C ARG A 57 7.01 -8.16 6.43
N THR A 58 6.37 -9.29 6.15
CA THR A 58 6.95 -10.63 6.24
C THR A 58 7.15 -11.18 4.83
N LEU A 59 7.94 -10.50 3.99
CA LEU A 59 8.22 -10.85 2.57
C LEU A 59 8.73 -12.28 2.35
N GLU A 60 9.09 -13.01 3.41
CA GLU A 60 9.39 -14.44 3.35
C GLU A 60 8.09 -15.21 3.07
N ASP A 61 7.92 -15.66 1.82
CA ASP A 61 6.88 -16.56 1.32
C ASP A 61 5.44 -16.01 1.14
N VAL A 62 5.26 -14.71 0.89
CA VAL A 62 3.93 -14.18 0.55
C VAL A 62 3.56 -14.49 -0.90
N ASP A 63 2.54 -15.33 -1.11
CA ASP A 63 1.88 -15.47 -2.41
C ASP A 63 1.07 -14.19 -2.71
N ILE A 64 1.68 -13.31 -3.48
CA ILE A 64 1.09 -12.04 -3.91
C ILE A 64 -0.24 -12.24 -4.66
N GLY A 65 -0.42 -13.35 -5.38
CA GLY A 65 -1.67 -13.67 -6.07
C GLY A 65 -2.81 -14.00 -5.09
N MET A 66 -2.53 -14.79 -4.06
CA MET A 66 -3.48 -15.06 -2.98
C MET A 66 -3.81 -13.78 -2.20
N LEU A 67 -2.80 -13.00 -1.80
CA LEU A 67 -3.00 -11.74 -1.10
C LEU A 67 -3.84 -10.75 -1.91
N ALA A 68 -3.58 -10.64 -3.22
CA ALA A 68 -4.36 -9.77 -4.10
C ALA A 68 -5.83 -10.16 -4.14
N ARG A 69 -6.13 -11.46 -4.17
CA ARG A 69 -7.51 -11.98 -4.11
C ARG A 69 -8.17 -11.62 -2.77
N ASP A 70 -7.48 -11.82 -1.66
CA ASP A 70 -8.03 -11.57 -0.32
C ASP A 70 -8.31 -10.08 -0.11
N VAL A 71 -7.36 -9.21 -0.48
CA VAL A 71 -7.53 -7.75 -0.44
C VAL A 71 -8.68 -7.31 -1.36
N THR A 72 -8.80 -7.87 -2.57
CA THR A 72 -9.92 -7.57 -3.48
C THR A 72 -11.28 -7.88 -2.83
N MET A 73 -11.39 -9.02 -2.15
CA MET A 73 -12.62 -9.40 -1.47
C MET A 73 -12.91 -8.51 -0.27
N ALA A 74 -11.87 -8.09 0.46
CA ALA A 74 -11.99 -7.24 1.64
C ALA A 74 -12.28 -5.77 1.33
N LEU A 75 -11.97 -5.29 0.11
CA LEU A 75 -12.32 -3.94 -0.37
C LEU A 75 -13.81 -3.80 -0.77
N ARG A 76 -14.48 -4.91 -1.08
CA ARG A 76 -15.88 -4.88 -1.58
C ARG A 76 -16.88 -4.29 -0.57
N PRO A 77 -16.87 -4.64 0.74
CA PRO A 77 -17.73 -4.02 1.76
C PRO A 77 -17.55 -2.50 1.88
N GLU A 78 -16.36 -2.00 1.53
CA GLU A 78 -16.01 -0.57 1.52
C GLU A 78 -16.43 0.14 0.22
N HIS A 79 -17.22 -0.54 -0.62
CA HIS A 79 -17.67 -0.08 -1.94
C HIS A 79 -16.55 0.21 -2.94
N ILE A 80 -15.35 -0.34 -2.72
CA ILE A 80 -14.22 -0.25 -3.66
C ILE A 80 -14.19 -1.52 -4.52
N VAL A 81 -14.54 -1.37 -5.80
CA VAL A 81 -14.60 -2.47 -6.77
C VAL A 81 -13.38 -2.43 -7.67
N VAL A 82 -12.49 -3.40 -7.50
CA VAL A 82 -11.25 -3.57 -8.28
C VAL A 82 -11.09 -5.03 -8.69
N THR A 83 -10.27 -5.28 -9.71
CA THR A 83 -9.90 -6.65 -10.09
C THR A 83 -8.68 -7.11 -9.30
N PRO A 84 -8.51 -8.43 -9.07
CA PRO A 84 -7.30 -8.96 -8.45
C PRO A 84 -6.02 -8.55 -9.18
N LEU A 85 -6.07 -8.38 -10.51
CA LEU A 85 -4.93 -7.93 -11.31
C LEU A 85 -4.49 -6.51 -10.95
N VAL A 86 -5.44 -5.58 -10.73
CA VAL A 86 -5.14 -4.22 -10.29
C VAL A 86 -4.51 -4.23 -8.90
N VAL A 87 -5.08 -5.01 -7.97
CA VAL A 87 -4.52 -5.14 -6.62
C VAL A 87 -3.12 -5.74 -6.67
N GLN A 88 -2.90 -6.76 -7.51
CA GLN A 88 -1.60 -7.38 -7.71
C GLN A 88 -0.56 -6.38 -8.21
N ALA A 89 -0.91 -5.57 -9.21
CA ALA A 89 -0.02 -4.53 -9.74
C ALA A 89 0.37 -3.52 -8.65
N VAL A 90 -0.59 -3.08 -7.83
CA VAL A 90 -0.33 -2.19 -6.68
C VAL A 90 0.56 -2.85 -5.64
N LEU A 91 0.34 -4.11 -5.31
CA LEU A 91 1.16 -4.82 -4.31
C LEU A 91 2.61 -4.98 -4.79
N LEU A 92 2.83 -5.32 -6.06
CA LEU A 92 4.16 -5.43 -6.64
C LEU A 92 4.87 -4.06 -6.64
N ALA A 93 4.20 -3.02 -7.10
CA ALA A 93 4.73 -1.65 -7.07
C ALA A 93 5.06 -1.20 -5.63
N TYR A 94 4.15 -1.44 -4.68
CA TYR A 94 4.37 -1.14 -3.27
C TYR A 94 5.60 -1.86 -2.70
N VAL A 95 5.80 -3.15 -2.99
CA VAL A 95 6.99 -3.89 -2.55
C VAL A 95 8.25 -3.27 -3.12
N THR A 96 8.26 -2.98 -4.43
CA THR A 96 9.40 -2.33 -5.09
C THR A 96 9.73 -0.98 -4.47
N GLU A 97 8.74 -0.12 -4.24
CA GLU A 97 8.98 1.20 -3.63
C GLU A 97 9.47 1.10 -2.17
N VAL A 98 8.99 0.12 -1.41
CA VAL A 98 9.48 -0.16 -0.05
C VAL A 98 10.95 -0.59 -0.06
N GLU A 99 11.34 -1.42 -1.05
CA GLU A 99 12.72 -1.85 -1.27
C GLU A 99 13.61 -0.68 -1.74
N ASP A 100 13.17 0.10 -2.72
CA ASP A 100 13.90 1.24 -3.29
C ASP A 100 14.13 2.35 -2.24
N LEU A 101 13.11 2.63 -1.42
CA LEU A 101 13.21 3.55 -0.29
C LEU A 101 14.02 2.98 0.89
N ASN A 102 14.45 1.73 0.81
CA ASN A 102 15.19 1.04 1.88
C ASN A 102 14.47 1.16 3.23
N VAL A 103 13.17 0.87 3.26
CA VAL A 103 12.36 0.97 4.47
C VAL A 103 12.80 -0.09 5.48
N VAL A 104 13.20 0.36 6.67
CA VAL A 104 13.65 -0.50 7.77
C VAL A 104 12.59 -0.71 8.85
N GLN A 105 11.61 0.19 8.93
CA GLN A 105 10.58 0.14 9.96
C GLN A 105 9.26 0.72 9.43
N VAL A 106 8.15 0.06 9.77
CA VAL A 106 6.80 0.60 9.58
C VAL A 106 6.16 0.84 10.94
N ALA A 107 5.72 2.06 11.19
CA ALA A 107 5.00 2.45 12.40
C ALA A 107 3.54 2.74 12.04
N GLU A 108 2.60 2.23 12.84
CA GLU A 108 1.19 2.63 12.70
C GLU A 108 1.04 4.02 13.30
N GLY A 109 0.47 4.96 12.53
CA GLY A 109 0.06 6.24 13.07
C GLY A 109 -1.06 6.00 14.09
N TYR A 110 -0.73 6.12 15.36
CA TYR A 110 -1.73 6.41 16.39
C TYR A 110 -1.93 7.92 16.39
N GLU A 111 -3.13 8.37 16.01
CA GLU A 111 -3.68 9.58 16.63
C GLU A 111 -4.05 9.28 18.09
#